data_AF-A0A257NQE4-F1
#
_entry.id   AF-A0A257NQE4-F1
#
_cell.length_a   1.000
_cell.length_b   1.000
_cell.length_c   1.000
_cell.angle_alpha   90.00
_cell.angle_beta   90.00
_cell.angle_gamma   90.00
#
_symmetry.space_group_name_H-M   'P 1'
#
loop_
_entity.id
_entity.type
_entity.pdbx_description
1 polymer ?
#
loop_
_entity_poly.entity_id
_entity_poly.type
_entity_poly.pdbx_seq_one_letter_code
_entity_poly.pdbx_strand_id
1 'polypeptide(L)' 'MLHPNVLRNAGLDPEKVQGFAFGGGLERLLMVKYGIPDVRLFHSGDIRFTYAFDEKKV' A
#
# COMPACT_ATOMS: atom_id res chain seq x y z
N MET A 1 6.22 8.43 -14.24
CA MET A 1 5.13 8.92 -15.12
C MET A 1 4.37 7.73 -15.66
N LEU A 2 3.07 7.87 -15.91
CA LEU A 2 2.27 6.83 -16.55
C LEU A 2 2.83 6.51 -17.95
N HIS A 3 2.78 5.25 -18.32
CA HIS A 3 3.24 4.80 -19.63
C HIS A 3 2.23 5.22 -20.72
N PRO A 4 2.67 5.74 -21.89
CA PRO A 4 1.78 6.21 -22.96
C PRO A 4 0.73 5.20 -23.42
N ASN A 5 1.06 3.90 -23.44
CA ASN A 5 0.10 2.84 -23.77
C ASN A 5 -1.09 2.76 -22.77
N VAL A 6 -0.88 3.07 -21.50
CA VAL A 6 -1.97 3.10 -20.50
C VAL A 6 -2.94 4.25 -20.83
N LEU A 7 -2.41 5.41 -21.20
CA LEU A 7 -3.21 6.56 -21.61
C LEU A 7 -3.98 6.26 -22.90
N ARG A 8 -3.32 5.67 -23.91
CA ARG A 8 -3.97 5.25 -25.16
C ARG A 8 -5.10 4.26 -24.93
N ASN A 9 -4.89 3.27 -24.07
CA ASN A 9 -5.92 2.27 -23.73
C ASN A 9 -7.10 2.89 -22.96
N ALA A 10 -6.92 4.04 -22.32
CA ALA A 10 -7.97 4.83 -21.68
C ALA A 10 -8.62 5.87 -22.63
N GLY A 11 -8.24 5.90 -23.92
CA GLY A 11 -8.75 6.86 -24.90
C GLY A 11 -8.12 8.25 -24.81
N LEU A 12 -6.96 8.38 -24.16
CA LEU A 12 -6.25 9.65 -23.94
C LEU A 12 -5.02 9.75 -24.85
N ASP A 13 -4.77 10.95 -25.38
CA ASP A 13 -3.61 11.28 -26.23
C ASP A 13 -2.37 11.61 -25.36
N PRO A 14 -1.34 10.75 -25.31
CA PRO A 14 -0.19 10.91 -24.42
C PRO A 14 0.71 12.12 -24.73
N GLU A 15 0.55 12.76 -25.89
CA GLU A 15 1.26 14.01 -26.21
C GLU A 15 0.57 15.24 -25.60
N LYS A 16 -0.72 15.12 -25.25
CA LYS A 16 -1.53 16.21 -24.67
C LYS A 16 -1.75 16.04 -23.17
N VAL A 17 -1.72 14.81 -22.69
CA VAL A 17 -1.97 14.49 -21.27
C VAL A 17 -0.86 13.60 -20.73
N GLN A 18 -0.39 13.97 -19.54
CA GLN A 18 0.50 13.16 -18.73
C GLN A 18 -0.19 12.77 -17.42
N GLY A 19 0.33 11.74 -16.76
CA GLY A 19 -0.16 11.35 -15.45
C GLY A 19 0.91 10.70 -14.60
N PHE A 20 0.57 10.53 -13.32
CA PHE A 20 1.40 9.86 -12.33
C PHE A 20 0.53 8.87 -11.56
N ALA A 21 1.10 7.72 -11.23
CA ALA A 21 0.49 6.75 -10.34
C ALA A 21 1.55 6.19 -9.41
N PHE A 22 1.14 5.87 -8.18
CA PHE A 22 1.95 5.22 -7.18
C PHE A 22 1.08 4.21 -6.41
N GLY A 23 1.73 3.22 -5.82
CA GLY A 23 1.09 2.25 -4.93
C GLY A 23 2.06 1.89 -3.82
N GLY A 24 1.56 1.84 -2.59
CA GLY A 24 2.31 1.39 -1.43
C GLY A 24 1.62 0.18 -0.81
N GLY A 25 2.36 -0.91 -0.62
CA GLY A 25 1.85 -2.07 0.12
C GLY A 25 1.76 -1.72 1.61
N LEU A 26 0.54 -1.67 2.15
CA LEU A 26 0.31 -1.28 3.55
C LEU A 26 1.03 -2.21 4.52
N GLU A 27 0.94 -3.53 4.31
CA GLU A 27 1.59 -4.54 5.13
C GLU A 27 3.12 -4.32 5.16
N ARG A 28 3.72 -4.03 4.01
CA ARG A 28 5.17 -3.79 3.91
C ARG A 28 5.57 -2.52 4.68
N LEU A 29 4.81 -1.44 4.55
CA LEU A 29 5.07 -0.19 5.26
C LEU A 29 4.96 -0.39 6.78
N LEU A 30 3.95 -1.12 7.24
CA LEU A 30 3.76 -1.44 8.65
C LEU A 30 4.86 -2.36 9.19
N MET A 31 5.31 -3.36 8.41
CA MET A 31 6.43 -4.22 8.79
C MET A 31 7.73 -3.44 8.98
N VAL A 32 8.02 -2.46 8.11
CA VAL A 32 9.20 -1.59 8.30
C VAL A 32 9.02 -0.70 9.53
N LYS A 33 7.85 -0.06 9.67
CA LYS A 33 7.59 0.90 10.74
C LYS A 33 7.64 0.27 12.14
N TYR A 34 7.08 -0.92 12.29
CA TYR A 34 6.92 -1.59 13.58
C TYR A 34 7.82 -2.82 13.78
N GLY A 35 8.71 -3.11 12.81
CA GLY A 35 9.61 -4.26 12.90
C GLY A 35 8.90 -5.62 12.92
N ILE A 36 7.74 -5.71 12.26
CA ILE A 36 6.93 -6.95 12.24
C ILE A 36 7.69 -8.00 11.39
N PRO A 37 8.04 -9.17 11.96
CA PRO A 37 8.95 -10.12 11.30
C PRO A 37 8.27 -10.99 10.25
N ASP A 38 6.93 -11.06 10.27
CA ASP A 38 6.17 -12.00 9.44
C ASP A 38 4.86 -11.39 8.94
N VAL A 39 4.68 -11.37 7.62
CA VAL A 39 3.47 -10.85 6.96
C VAL A 39 2.22 -11.67 7.29
N ARG A 40 2.36 -12.95 7.63
CA ARG A 40 1.23 -13.83 7.93
C ARG A 40 0.48 -13.40 9.19
N LEU A 41 1.12 -12.65 10.07
CA LEU A 41 0.49 -12.12 11.29
C LEU A 41 -0.74 -11.26 10.96
N PHE A 42 -0.71 -10.48 9.88
CA PHE A 42 -1.85 -9.68 9.42
C PHE A 42 -3.09 -10.50 9.03
N HIS A 43 -2.91 -11.76 8.66
CA HIS A 43 -3.98 -12.66 8.21
C HIS A 43 -4.26 -13.82 9.18
N SER A 44 -3.59 -13.83 10.33
CA SER A 44 -3.63 -14.94 11.30
C SER A 44 -4.93 -15.01 12.10
N GLY A 45 -5.67 -13.89 12.20
CA GLY A 45 -6.81 -13.75 13.12
C GLY A 45 -6.42 -13.72 14.60
N ASP A 46 -5.12 -13.64 14.93
CA ASP A 46 -4.65 -13.60 16.32
C ASP A 46 -4.98 -12.26 16.98
N ILE A 47 -5.90 -12.29 17.94
CA ILE A 47 -6.34 -11.11 18.69
C ILE A 47 -5.19 -10.39 19.40
N ARG A 48 -4.11 -11.10 19.79
CA ARG A 48 -2.95 -10.48 20.44
C ARG A 48 -2.20 -9.57 19.48
N PHE A 49 -2.13 -9.94 18.21
CA PHE A 49 -1.56 -9.09 17.17
C PHE A 49 -2.49 -7.92 16.86
N THR A 50 -3.79 -8.15 16.76
CA THR A 50 -4.79 -7.08 16.54
C THR A 50 -4.71 -6.00 17.61
N TYR A 51 -4.64 -6.39 18.88
CA TYR A 51 -4.57 -5.45 20.01
C TYR A 51 -3.14 -4.97 20.32
N ALA A 52 -2.10 -5.45 19.63
CA ALA A 52 -0.73 -4.97 19.83
C ALA A 52 -0.54 -3.50 19.40
N PHE A 53 -1.49 -2.97 18.63
CA PHE A 53 -1.48 -1.60 18.11
C PHE A 53 -2.49 -0.68 18.82
N ASP A 54 -3.20 -1.18 19.84
CA ASP A 54 -4.10 -0.35 20.64
C ASP A 54 -3.26 0.66 21.44
N GLU A 55 -3.37 1.93 21.08
CA GLU A 55 -2.93 3.01 21.96
C GLU A 55 -3.86 3.04 23.19
N LYS A 56 -3.48 2.40 24.28
CA LYS A 56 -3.91 2.91 25.58
C LYS A 56 -3.25 4.28 25.76
N LYS A 57 -3.95 5.32 25.32
CA LYS A 57 -3.73 6.67 25.82
C LYS A 57 -3.88 6.60 27.34
N VAL A 58 -2.76 6.72 28.04
CA VAL A 58 -2.73 7.11 29.45
C VAL A 58 -3.44 8.46 29.57
#